data_AF-A0A970JCG9-F1
#
_entry.id   AF-A0A970JCG9-F1
#
_cell.length_a   1.000
_cell.length_b   1.000
_cell.length_c   1.000
_cell.angle_alpha   90.00
_cell.angle_beta   90.00
_cell.angle_gamma   90.00
#
_symmetry.space_group_name_H-M   'P 1'
#
loop_
_entity.id
_entity.type
_entity.pdbx_description
1 polymer ?
#
loop_
_entity_poly.entity_id
_entity_poly.type
_entity_poly.pdbx_seq_one_letter_code
_entity_poly.pdbx_strand_id
1 'polypeptide(L)'
;MKKTLTLLVVFVLLLSLTFVFADSGISISYNGSKINYDGAYPEVEDGEIMIPLKATVTALGGSYQELIGPGQKGMIFYVKEKALTVFIGSKSYAVSDIPGPNALFVKLTSYDLEKEILEKNNDIYFPLKTFCEALGFGVKQVENTIELLEANAQEDEADNGEIKVILNGEKLAFDVPPIIEGGRTLVPMRKIFEAFGSTVDWEDSSKTITASLGDIVIIMQIGNPEIIVNDKKVTLDVPPMIYNDRTLVPVRAVAESFNCQVDWVESTRSVIITKEENKAEIKAENNVTTNKKARNPQNGLLYGYSDDRIAEIQFEARYLFEQKILPEILYQIYGNKIIEYLKTNNIDMMKATILSIWEYATLNVIVHDAVLNGEITDISDENKLMEFALNRRPMYPLGDEHIEDVSIEKLDNGTPVAIVKLKDTNWTAISTYIGITYENDKLRIFTLEKSAGFTEEPIYMFCFVSDTSRGFITSIPNSKEEFIKAINMQING
;
A
#
# COMPACT_ATOMS: atom_id res chain seq x y z
N MET A 1 41.26 4.53 -30.70
CA MET A 1 41.01 3.27 -31.46
C MET A 1 41.18 2.13 -30.47
N LYS A 2 40.20 1.32 -30.08
CA LYS A 2 39.00 0.80 -30.76
C LYS A 2 37.74 0.97 -29.90
N LYS A 3 36.62 1.20 -30.58
CA LYS A 3 35.24 1.13 -30.08
C LYS A 3 34.83 -0.34 -29.87
N THR A 4 34.12 -0.60 -28.78
CA THR A 4 33.20 -1.74 -28.61
C THR A 4 32.10 -1.22 -27.68
N LEU A 5 31.14 -0.42 -28.15
CA LEU A 5 29.82 -0.83 -28.66
C LEU A 5 29.38 -2.22 -28.18
N THR A 6 28.74 -2.26 -27.00
CA THR A 6 27.90 -3.40 -26.59
C THR A 6 26.49 -2.88 -26.33
N LEU A 7 25.70 -2.99 -27.39
CA LEU A 7 24.27 -3.24 -27.51
C LEU A 7 23.35 -2.82 -26.34
N LEU A 8 22.75 -1.65 -26.52
CA LEU A 8 21.47 -1.23 -25.98
C LEU A 8 20.36 -1.99 -26.75
N VAL A 9 19.82 -3.10 -26.23
CA VAL A 9 18.58 -3.70 -26.77
C VAL A 9 17.41 -3.14 -25.99
N VAL A 10 16.96 -1.98 -26.45
CA VAL A 10 15.68 -1.38 -26.09
C VAL A 10 14.59 -2.23 -26.75
N PHE A 11 13.76 -2.93 -25.96
CA PHE A 11 12.45 -3.37 -26.48
C PHE A 11 11.49 -2.18 -26.42
N VAL A 12 11.67 -1.27 -27.39
CA VAL A 12 10.65 -0.32 -27.80
C VAL A 12 10.02 -0.93 -29.03
N LEU A 13 8.76 -1.32 -28.92
CA LEU A 13 7.88 -1.38 -30.08
C LEU A 13 6.63 -0.57 -29.76
N LEU A 14 6.89 0.72 -29.55
CA LEU A 14 5.89 1.73 -29.25
C LEU A 14 6.17 3.08 -29.95
N LEU A 15 7.23 3.12 -30.77
CA LEU A 15 7.49 4.22 -31.69
C LEU A 15 7.05 3.79 -33.09
N SER A 16 5.91 4.35 -33.50
CA SER A 16 5.30 4.29 -34.84
C SER A 16 4.83 2.92 -35.32
N LEU A 17 3.85 2.31 -34.66
CA LEU A 17 2.88 1.52 -35.42
C LEU A 17 1.88 2.50 -36.05
N THR A 18 2.19 3.00 -37.25
CA THR A 18 1.12 3.43 -38.15
C THR A 18 0.35 2.18 -38.53
N PHE A 19 -0.70 1.89 -37.78
CA PHE A 19 -1.59 0.79 -38.09
C PHE A 19 -2.25 1.06 -39.45
N VAL A 20 -1.83 0.34 -40.48
CA VAL A 20 -2.58 0.28 -41.74
C VAL A 20 -3.70 -0.73 -41.52
N PHE A 21 -4.76 -0.32 -40.82
CA PHE A 21 -6.00 -1.10 -40.81
C PHE A 21 -6.83 -0.68 -42.02
N ALA A 22 -7.08 -1.64 -42.92
CA ALA A 22 -8.30 -1.61 -43.70
C ALA A 22 -9.46 -1.92 -42.73
N ASP A 23 -10.57 -1.19 -42.86
CA ASP A 23 -11.77 -1.09 -41.99
C ASP A 23 -12.51 -2.39 -41.58
N SER A 24 -11.87 -3.57 -41.49
CA SER A 24 -12.57 -4.79 -41.08
C SER A 24 -11.66 -5.81 -40.39
N GLY A 25 -11.91 -6.05 -39.10
CA GLY A 25 -11.63 -7.31 -38.42
C GLY A 25 -10.39 -7.36 -37.51
N ILE A 26 -10.12 -6.31 -36.73
CA ILE A 26 -9.12 -6.40 -35.66
C ILE A 26 -9.58 -7.46 -34.66
N SER A 27 -8.73 -8.45 -34.44
CA SER A 27 -8.93 -9.43 -33.37
C SER A 27 -7.78 -9.35 -32.37
N ILE A 28 -8.11 -9.55 -31.10
CA ILE A 28 -7.11 -9.61 -30.04
C ILE A 28 -7.07 -11.05 -29.56
N SER A 29 -5.87 -11.55 -29.31
CA SER A 29 -5.64 -12.88 -28.76
C SER A 29 -4.72 -12.81 -27.56
N TYR A 30 -4.85 -13.82 -26.71
CA TYR A 30 -4.07 -13.99 -25.50
C TYR A 30 -3.88 -15.48 -25.23
N ASN A 31 -2.67 -15.90 -24.88
CA ASN A 31 -2.29 -17.30 -24.75
C ASN A 31 -2.65 -18.13 -26.00
N GLY A 32 -2.48 -17.54 -27.19
CA GLY A 32 -2.77 -18.16 -28.47
C GLY A 32 -4.27 -18.36 -28.77
N SER A 33 -5.17 -17.82 -27.94
CA SER A 33 -6.62 -17.90 -28.13
C SER A 33 -7.21 -16.52 -28.40
N LYS A 34 -8.10 -16.40 -29.39
CA LYS A 34 -8.81 -15.14 -29.67
C LYS A 34 -9.76 -14.80 -28.53
N ILE A 35 -9.72 -13.55 -28.08
CA ILE A 35 -10.66 -13.01 -27.10
C ILE A 35 -12.05 -12.96 -27.73
N ASN A 36 -13.04 -13.52 -27.02
CA ASN A 36 -14.44 -13.39 -27.39
C ASN A 36 -15.02 -12.14 -26.73
N TYR A 37 -15.59 -11.27 -27.56
CA TYR A 37 -16.03 -9.95 -27.20
C TYR A 37 -17.56 -9.82 -27.07
N ASP A 38 -18.30 -10.89 -27.35
CA ASP A 38 -19.78 -10.97 -27.23
C ASP A 38 -20.54 -9.72 -27.76
N GLY A 39 -20.11 -9.21 -28.91
CA GLY A 39 -20.73 -8.06 -29.58
C GLY A 39 -20.08 -6.69 -29.32
N ALA A 40 -19.21 -6.56 -28.33
CA ALA A 40 -18.42 -5.34 -28.11
C ALA A 40 -17.03 -5.49 -28.73
N TYR A 41 -16.89 -5.33 -30.05
CA TYR A 41 -15.62 -5.59 -30.74
C TYR A 41 -14.62 -4.43 -30.63
N PRO A 42 -13.29 -4.68 -30.67
CA PRO A 42 -12.30 -3.62 -30.81
C PRO A 42 -12.55 -2.75 -32.05
N GLU A 43 -12.31 -1.46 -31.92
CA GLU A 43 -12.55 -0.48 -32.99
C GLU A 43 -11.34 0.45 -33.16
N VAL A 44 -11.21 1.07 -34.34
CA VAL A 44 -10.17 2.08 -34.60
C VAL A 44 -10.81 3.45 -34.51
N GLU A 45 -10.26 4.32 -33.67
CA GLU A 45 -10.73 5.69 -33.51
C GLU A 45 -9.54 6.65 -33.60
N ASP A 46 -9.54 7.52 -34.62
CA ASP A 46 -8.44 8.47 -34.93
C ASP A 46 -7.04 7.82 -34.97
N GLY A 47 -6.97 6.57 -35.44
CA GLY A 47 -5.71 5.84 -35.59
C GLY A 47 -5.27 5.06 -34.34
N GLU A 48 -6.01 5.13 -33.24
CA GLU A 48 -5.81 4.31 -32.05
C GLU A 48 -6.77 3.11 -32.03
N ILE A 49 -6.30 1.97 -31.54
CA ILE A 49 -7.15 0.81 -31.30
C ILE A 49 -7.78 0.97 -29.92
N MET A 50 -9.10 1.02 -29.89
CA MET A 50 -9.91 1.05 -28.69
C MET A 50 -10.39 -0.35 -28.37
N ILE A 51 -10.15 -0.79 -27.14
CA ILE A 51 -10.58 -2.10 -26.65
C ILE A 51 -11.73 -1.98 -25.65
N PRO A 52 -12.68 -2.92 -25.68
CA PRO A 52 -13.68 -3.08 -24.62
C PRO A 52 -13.01 -3.68 -23.39
N LEU A 53 -12.91 -2.90 -22.32
CA LEU A 53 -12.15 -3.27 -21.13
C LEU A 53 -12.76 -4.43 -20.36
N LYS A 54 -14.08 -4.47 -20.13
CA LYS A 54 -14.73 -5.55 -19.37
C LYS A 54 -14.48 -6.88 -20.06
N ALA A 55 -14.78 -6.98 -21.35
CA ALA A 55 -14.54 -8.20 -22.12
C ALA A 55 -13.06 -8.58 -22.18
N THR A 56 -12.16 -7.62 -22.40
CA THR A 56 -10.71 -7.89 -22.45
C THR A 56 -10.20 -8.39 -21.09
N VAL A 57 -10.56 -7.72 -20.00
CA VAL A 57 -10.13 -8.07 -18.64
C VAL A 57 -10.66 -9.44 -18.23
N THR A 58 -11.93 -9.74 -18.50
CA THR A 58 -12.49 -11.07 -18.25
C THR A 58 -11.74 -12.17 -19.03
N ALA A 59 -11.37 -11.92 -20.28
CA ALA A 59 -10.61 -12.88 -21.09
C ALA A 59 -9.17 -13.10 -20.59
N LEU A 60 -8.59 -12.11 -19.92
CA LEU A 60 -7.29 -12.22 -19.24
C LEU A 60 -7.39 -12.93 -17.88
N GLY A 61 -8.57 -13.39 -17.47
CA GLY A 61 -8.81 -14.00 -16.16
C GLY A 61 -8.94 -12.98 -15.02
N GLY A 62 -9.09 -11.70 -15.35
CA GLY A 62 -9.29 -10.61 -14.40
C GLY A 62 -10.75 -10.42 -13.98
N SER A 63 -10.95 -9.46 -13.09
CA SER A 63 -12.26 -9.06 -12.58
C SER A 63 -12.42 -7.54 -12.64
N TYR A 64 -13.62 -7.02 -12.39
CA TYR A 64 -13.85 -5.59 -12.32
C TYR A 64 -14.99 -5.27 -11.36
N GLN A 65 -14.98 -4.05 -10.83
CA GLN A 65 -15.98 -3.53 -9.90
C GLN A 65 -16.37 -2.10 -10.29
N GLU A 66 -17.65 -1.76 -10.08
CA GLU A 66 -18.11 -0.38 -10.21
C GLU A 66 -17.74 0.43 -8.97
N LEU A 67 -17.21 1.63 -9.17
CA LEU A 67 -16.90 2.55 -8.09
C LEU A 67 -18.17 3.28 -7.67
N ILE A 68 -18.58 3.09 -6.42
CA ILE A 68 -19.72 3.80 -5.83
C ILE A 68 -19.20 5.15 -5.33
N GLY A 69 -19.51 6.21 -6.07
CA GLY A 69 -19.03 7.56 -5.79
C GLY A 69 -19.97 8.66 -6.28
N PRO A 70 -19.72 9.92 -5.87
CA PRO A 70 -20.59 11.07 -6.15
C PRO A 70 -20.62 11.42 -7.64
N GLY A 71 -21.71 11.07 -8.32
CA GLY A 71 -22.10 11.68 -9.60
C GLY A 71 -21.27 11.34 -10.85
N GLN A 72 -20.16 10.62 -10.72
CA GLN A 72 -19.35 10.15 -11.85
C GLN A 72 -19.20 8.64 -11.83
N LYS A 73 -19.60 7.98 -12.92
CA LYS A 73 -19.49 6.53 -13.06
C LYS A 73 -18.02 6.15 -13.24
N GLY A 74 -17.48 5.41 -12.27
CA GLY A 74 -16.11 4.89 -12.30
C GLY A 74 -16.10 3.37 -12.26
N MET A 75 -15.04 2.76 -12.78
CA MET A 75 -14.80 1.33 -12.68
C MET A 75 -13.34 1.06 -12.35
N ILE A 76 -13.11 0.00 -11.58
CA ILE A 76 -11.78 -0.55 -11.31
C ILE A 76 -11.69 -1.93 -11.93
N PHE A 77 -10.59 -2.19 -12.65
CA PHE A 77 -10.31 -3.44 -13.35
C PHE A 77 -9.08 -4.09 -12.76
N TYR A 78 -9.19 -5.34 -12.32
CA TYR A 78 -8.14 -6.11 -11.70
C TYR A 78 -7.61 -7.14 -12.70
N VAL A 79 -6.32 -7.08 -12.99
CA VAL A 79 -5.63 -8.06 -13.83
C VAL A 79 -4.29 -8.38 -13.16
N LYS A 80 -4.11 -9.64 -12.77
CA LYS A 80 -2.92 -10.11 -12.05
C LYS A 80 -2.70 -9.36 -10.73
N GLU A 81 -1.56 -8.69 -10.59
CA GLU A 81 -1.15 -7.88 -9.43
C GLU A 81 -1.35 -6.38 -9.70
N LYS A 82 -2.19 -5.98 -10.67
CA LYS A 82 -2.45 -4.58 -10.98
C LYS A 82 -3.93 -4.24 -11.06
N ALA A 83 -4.26 -3.05 -10.58
CA ALA A 83 -5.58 -2.46 -10.71
C ALA A 83 -5.51 -1.23 -11.63
N LEU A 84 -6.41 -1.19 -12.62
CA LEU A 84 -6.64 -0.06 -13.52
C LEU A 84 -7.96 0.60 -13.17
N THR A 85 -7.91 1.82 -12.66
CA THR A 85 -9.08 2.65 -12.34
C THR A 85 -9.38 3.60 -13.49
N VAL A 86 -10.63 3.64 -13.94
CA VAL A 86 -11.10 4.55 -15.00
C VAL A 86 -12.38 5.27 -14.56
N PHE A 87 -12.52 6.53 -14.98
CA PHE A 87 -13.75 7.30 -14.79
C PHE A 87 -14.38 7.61 -16.14
N ILE A 88 -15.62 7.17 -16.35
CA ILE A 88 -16.35 7.35 -17.61
C ILE A 88 -16.68 8.84 -17.76
N GLY A 89 -16.50 9.37 -18.98
CA GLY A 89 -16.62 10.80 -19.28
C GLY A 89 -15.46 11.63 -18.75
N SER A 90 -14.35 11.01 -18.32
CA SER A 90 -13.11 11.70 -17.96
C SER A 90 -12.01 11.37 -18.96
N LYS A 91 -10.95 12.17 -18.95
CA LYS A 91 -9.70 11.87 -19.65
C LYS A 91 -8.65 11.26 -18.73
N SER A 92 -9.01 10.77 -17.56
CA SER A 92 -8.03 10.33 -16.57
C SER A 92 -8.23 8.87 -16.20
N TYR A 93 -7.12 8.18 -16.02
CA TYR A 93 -7.09 6.83 -15.47
C TYR A 93 -6.00 6.76 -14.40
N ALA A 94 -6.04 5.72 -13.58
CA ALA A 94 -5.01 5.47 -12.61
C ALA A 94 -4.64 3.99 -12.56
N VAL A 95 -3.39 3.74 -12.22
CA VAL A 95 -2.84 2.40 -12.10
C VAL A 95 -2.24 2.24 -10.73
N SER A 96 -2.42 1.07 -10.15
CA SER A 96 -1.79 0.72 -8.90
C SER A 96 -1.46 -0.77 -8.86
N ASP A 97 -0.50 -1.14 -8.03
CA ASP A 97 -0.30 -2.55 -7.69
C ASP A 97 -1.45 -3.01 -6.79
N ILE A 98 -1.90 -4.25 -6.96
CA ILE A 98 -2.86 -4.87 -6.05
C ILE A 98 -2.08 -5.25 -4.79
N PRO A 99 -2.51 -4.79 -3.61
CA PRO A 99 -1.79 -5.06 -2.39
C PRO A 99 -1.80 -6.57 -2.14
N GLY A 100 -0.64 -7.15 -1.83
CA GLY A 100 -0.62 -8.46 -1.19
C GLY A 100 -1.35 -8.39 0.16
N PRO A 101 -1.70 -9.54 0.78
CA PRO A 101 -2.50 -9.61 2.01
C PRO A 101 -1.96 -8.79 3.21
N ASN A 102 -0.71 -8.32 3.14
CA ASN A 102 -0.05 -7.52 4.19
C ASN A 102 0.21 -6.05 3.80
N ALA A 103 -0.15 -5.62 2.59
CA ALA A 103 0.07 -4.25 2.14
C ALA A 103 -1.13 -3.36 2.56
N LEU A 104 -0.90 -2.51 3.56
CA LEU A 104 -1.90 -1.53 4.03
C LEU A 104 -2.21 -0.42 3.00
N PHE A 105 -1.35 -0.25 1.99
CA PHE A 105 -1.43 0.86 1.04
C PHE A 105 -1.10 0.41 -0.36
N VAL A 106 -1.76 1.08 -1.29
CA VAL A 106 -1.65 0.86 -2.72
C VAL A 106 -1.23 2.17 -3.34
N LYS A 107 0.01 2.24 -3.83
CA LYS A 107 0.51 3.44 -4.52
C LYS A 107 -0.25 3.57 -5.84
N LEU A 108 -1.18 4.50 -5.87
CA LEU A 108 -1.94 4.83 -7.06
C LEU A 108 -1.21 5.92 -7.84
N THR A 109 -1.01 5.71 -9.14
CA THR A 109 -0.42 6.70 -10.04
C THR A 109 -1.46 7.08 -11.09
N SER A 110 -1.80 8.36 -11.15
CA SER A 110 -2.79 8.90 -12.08
C SER A 110 -2.14 9.43 -13.36
N TYR A 111 -2.82 9.26 -14.47
CA TYR A 111 -2.39 9.63 -15.82
C TYR A 111 -3.55 10.24 -16.61
N ASP A 112 -3.21 11.02 -17.64
CA ASP A 112 -4.18 11.64 -18.54
C ASP A 112 -4.11 11.03 -19.94
N LEU A 113 -5.26 10.96 -20.58
CA LEU A 113 -5.50 10.57 -21.96
C LEU A 113 -5.76 11.82 -22.82
N GLU A 114 -5.53 11.68 -24.11
CA GLU A 114 -5.89 12.74 -25.07
C GLU A 114 -7.42 12.87 -25.21
N LYS A 115 -8.13 11.76 -25.04
CA LYS A 115 -9.58 11.61 -25.26
C LYS A 115 -10.32 11.16 -24.02
N GLU A 116 -11.63 11.41 -24.02
CA GLU A 116 -12.53 10.93 -22.98
C GLU A 116 -12.77 9.44 -23.07
N ILE A 117 -12.88 8.81 -21.91
CA ILE A 117 -13.23 7.40 -21.75
C ILE A 117 -14.74 7.26 -21.94
N LEU A 118 -15.15 6.49 -22.95
CA LEU A 118 -16.55 6.34 -23.34
C LEU A 118 -17.08 4.95 -23.04
N GLU A 119 -18.38 4.87 -22.77
CA GLU A 119 -19.10 3.60 -22.63
C GLU A 119 -19.97 3.35 -23.87
N LYS A 120 -19.81 2.19 -24.50
CA LYS A 120 -20.58 1.75 -25.67
C LYS A 120 -20.88 0.26 -25.53
N ASN A 121 -22.06 -0.20 -25.96
CA ASN A 121 -22.44 -1.63 -25.91
C ASN A 121 -22.23 -2.28 -24.54
N ASN A 122 -22.51 -1.55 -23.45
CA ASN A 122 -22.31 -2.00 -22.06
C ASN A 122 -20.84 -2.29 -21.68
N ASP A 123 -19.87 -1.78 -22.43
CA ASP A 123 -18.43 -1.89 -22.15
C ASP A 123 -17.74 -0.50 -22.22
N ILE A 124 -16.58 -0.39 -21.57
CA ILE A 124 -15.75 0.81 -21.54
C ILE A 124 -14.68 0.67 -22.62
N TYR A 125 -14.64 1.62 -23.56
CA TYR A 125 -13.65 1.62 -24.63
C TYR A 125 -12.42 2.40 -24.19
N PHE A 126 -11.26 1.74 -24.21
CA PHE A 126 -10.01 2.27 -23.71
C PHE A 126 -8.86 2.01 -24.69
N PRO A 127 -7.87 2.91 -24.82
CA PRO A 127 -6.79 2.71 -25.78
C PRO A 127 -5.97 1.46 -25.45
N LEU A 128 -5.84 0.54 -26.40
CA LEU A 128 -5.08 -0.71 -26.25
C LEU A 128 -3.64 -0.44 -25.82
N LYS A 129 -3.03 0.57 -26.44
CA LYS A 129 -1.66 0.98 -26.17
C LYS A 129 -1.49 1.32 -24.69
N THR A 130 -2.36 2.20 -24.19
CA THR A 130 -2.37 2.63 -22.79
C THR A 130 -2.67 1.47 -21.84
N PHE A 131 -3.59 0.58 -22.20
CA PHE A 131 -3.89 -0.62 -21.43
C PHE A 131 -2.65 -1.50 -21.25
N CYS A 132 -1.94 -1.75 -22.35
CA CYS A 132 -0.72 -2.54 -22.35
C CYS A 132 0.40 -1.88 -21.51
N GLU A 133 0.61 -0.58 -21.67
CA GLU A 133 1.59 0.18 -20.88
C GLU A 133 1.25 0.17 -19.39
N ALA A 134 -0.01 0.42 -19.03
CA ALA A 134 -0.50 0.44 -17.66
C ALA A 134 -0.28 -0.90 -16.95
N LEU A 135 -0.71 -1.99 -17.61
CA LEU A 135 -0.75 -3.32 -16.99
C LEU A 135 0.49 -4.17 -17.30
N GLY A 136 1.46 -3.64 -18.06
CA GLY A 136 2.70 -4.34 -18.39
C GLY A 136 2.48 -5.50 -19.36
N PHE A 137 1.67 -5.31 -20.39
CA PHE A 137 1.58 -6.26 -21.51
C PHE A 137 2.47 -5.79 -22.66
N GLY A 138 3.23 -6.72 -23.23
CA GLY A 138 3.76 -6.59 -24.58
C GLY A 138 2.68 -6.88 -25.61
N VAL A 139 2.95 -6.52 -26.85
CA VAL A 139 2.07 -6.85 -27.98
C VAL A 139 2.89 -7.39 -29.15
N LYS A 140 2.31 -8.37 -29.85
CA LYS A 140 2.83 -8.86 -31.14
C LYS A 140 1.71 -8.87 -32.16
N GLN A 141 1.90 -8.13 -33.24
CA GLN A 141 0.97 -8.17 -34.36
C GLN A 141 1.30 -9.32 -35.31
N VAL A 142 0.28 -10.09 -35.68
CA VAL A 142 0.31 -11.10 -36.75
C VAL A 142 -0.91 -10.86 -37.63
N GLU A 143 -0.68 -10.31 -38.83
CA GLU A 143 -1.75 -9.87 -39.75
C GLU A 143 -2.76 -8.92 -39.05
N ASN A 144 -4.04 -9.29 -39.01
CA ASN A 144 -5.12 -8.54 -38.35
C ASN A 144 -5.35 -8.97 -36.89
N THR A 145 -4.46 -9.80 -36.33
CA THR A 145 -4.53 -10.26 -34.95
C THR A 145 -3.43 -9.62 -34.12
N ILE A 146 -3.80 -9.07 -32.95
CA ILE A 146 -2.86 -8.58 -31.95
C ILE A 146 -2.82 -9.59 -30.82
N GLU A 147 -1.67 -10.26 -30.66
CA GLU A 147 -1.41 -11.10 -29.50
C GLU A 147 -0.94 -10.22 -28.34
N LEU A 148 -1.69 -10.23 -27.25
CA LEU A 148 -1.25 -9.73 -25.96
C LEU A 148 -0.24 -10.72 -25.39
N LEU A 149 0.97 -10.23 -25.14
CA LEU A 149 2.02 -10.96 -24.49
C LEU A 149 2.11 -10.43 -23.07
N GLU A 150 2.12 -11.31 -22.08
CA GLU A 150 2.55 -10.88 -20.76
C GLU A 150 3.97 -10.30 -20.88
N ALA A 151 4.27 -9.14 -20.29
CA ALA A 151 5.66 -8.90 -19.96
C ALA A 151 6.04 -10.02 -19.01
N ASN A 152 6.89 -10.93 -19.46
CA ASN A 152 7.53 -11.85 -18.54
C ASN A 152 8.08 -11.00 -17.40
N ALA A 153 7.72 -11.38 -16.16
CA ALA A 153 8.52 -11.10 -14.98
C ALA A 153 10.00 -11.09 -15.42
N GLN A 154 10.71 -10.00 -15.11
CA GLN A 154 12.12 -9.73 -15.40
C GLN A 154 12.79 -10.82 -16.22
N GLU A 155 13.25 -10.47 -17.43
CA GLU A 155 14.32 -11.14 -18.17
C GLU A 155 14.65 -12.56 -17.68
N ASP A 156 14.50 -13.54 -18.58
CA ASP A 156 15.57 -14.53 -18.70
C ASP A 156 16.89 -13.76 -18.98
N GLU A 157 17.50 -13.11 -17.97
CA GLU A 157 18.85 -13.48 -17.62
C GLU A 157 18.75 -14.98 -17.50
N ALA A 158 19.43 -15.71 -18.39
CA ALA A 158 19.52 -17.16 -18.28
C ALA A 158 19.53 -17.51 -16.79
N ASP A 159 18.51 -18.23 -16.30
CA ASP A 159 18.42 -18.65 -14.90
C ASP A 159 19.80 -19.11 -14.48
N ASN A 160 20.54 -18.23 -13.80
CA ASN A 160 21.87 -18.56 -13.35
C ASN A 160 21.76 -19.45 -12.10
N GLY A 161 20.55 -19.87 -11.73
CA GLY A 161 20.24 -20.58 -10.51
C GLY A 161 20.41 -19.69 -9.27
N GLU A 162 20.43 -18.37 -9.43
CA GLU A 162 20.71 -17.44 -8.33
C GLU A 162 19.58 -17.41 -7.30
N ILE A 163 19.97 -17.49 -6.03
CA ILE A 163 19.05 -17.60 -4.90
C ILE A 163 18.79 -16.22 -4.32
N LYS A 164 17.52 -15.88 -4.13
CA LYS A 164 17.07 -14.59 -3.58
C LYS A 164 16.80 -14.75 -2.08
N VAL A 165 17.04 -13.71 -1.28
CA VAL A 165 16.69 -13.68 0.15
C VAL A 165 15.90 -12.42 0.44
N ILE A 166 14.74 -12.58 1.07
CA ILE A 166 13.80 -11.52 1.41
C ILE A 166 13.58 -11.54 2.93
N LEU A 167 13.87 -10.44 3.62
CA LEU A 167 13.69 -10.29 5.06
C LEU A 167 12.60 -9.25 5.33
N ASN A 168 11.52 -9.63 6.01
CA ASN A 168 10.38 -8.76 6.33
C ASN A 168 9.86 -7.95 5.12
N GLY A 169 9.88 -8.57 3.93
CA GLY A 169 9.44 -7.95 2.67
C GLY A 169 10.53 -7.22 1.88
N GLU A 170 11.72 -7.01 2.44
CA GLU A 170 12.84 -6.36 1.75
C GLU A 170 13.84 -7.36 1.18
N LYS A 171 14.20 -7.22 -0.11
CA LYS A 171 15.21 -8.06 -0.76
C LYS A 171 16.62 -7.67 -0.30
N LEU A 172 17.36 -8.64 0.24
CA LEU A 172 18.75 -8.44 0.64
C LEU A 172 19.71 -8.60 -0.55
N ALA A 173 20.65 -7.65 -0.67
CA ALA A 173 21.73 -7.71 -1.63
C ALA A 173 23.01 -8.24 -0.97
N PHE A 174 23.68 -9.17 -1.65
CA PHE A 174 24.90 -9.80 -1.16
C PHE A 174 26.07 -9.55 -2.12
N ASP A 175 27.26 -9.43 -1.55
CA ASP A 175 28.52 -9.30 -2.32
C ASP A 175 29.06 -10.65 -2.80
N VAL A 176 28.68 -11.74 -2.14
CA VAL A 176 28.82 -13.12 -2.63
C VAL A 176 27.42 -13.74 -2.69
N PRO A 177 27.02 -14.34 -3.82
CA PRO A 177 25.67 -14.87 -3.97
C PRO A 177 25.40 -15.99 -2.95
N PRO A 178 24.15 -16.10 -2.45
CA PRO A 178 23.75 -17.27 -1.69
C PRO A 178 23.87 -18.55 -2.54
N ILE A 179 24.14 -19.68 -1.88
CA ILE A 179 24.33 -20.99 -2.53
C ILE A 179 23.44 -22.05 -1.87
N ILE A 180 23.13 -23.14 -2.57
CA ILE A 180 22.57 -24.35 -1.97
C ILE A 180 23.68 -25.37 -1.82
N GLU A 181 23.95 -25.78 -0.59
CA GLU A 181 24.90 -26.85 -0.25
C GLU A 181 24.18 -27.83 0.68
N GLY A 182 24.28 -29.15 0.42
CA GLY A 182 23.62 -30.16 1.26
C GLY A 182 22.10 -30.00 1.40
N GLY A 183 21.44 -29.39 0.41
CA GLY A 183 19.99 -29.09 0.45
C GLY A 183 19.61 -27.91 1.35
N ARG A 184 20.59 -27.10 1.80
CA ARG A 184 20.38 -25.90 2.62
C ARG A 184 20.89 -24.67 1.89
N THR A 185 20.16 -23.56 2.02
CA THR A 185 20.62 -22.27 1.51
C THR A 185 21.60 -21.63 2.49
N LEU A 186 22.79 -21.31 2.01
CA LEU A 186 23.85 -20.64 2.73
C LEU A 186 23.99 -19.19 2.24
N VAL A 187 24.11 -18.24 3.18
CA VAL A 187 24.17 -16.80 2.90
C VAL A 187 25.39 -16.15 3.54
N PRO A 188 25.92 -15.04 3.00
CA PRO A 188 27.00 -14.29 3.65
C PRO A 188 26.64 -13.86 5.06
N MET A 189 27.42 -14.39 6.00
CA MET A 189 27.19 -14.31 7.43
C MET A 189 27.01 -12.87 7.91
N ARG A 190 27.97 -11.99 7.64
CA ARG A 190 27.94 -10.62 8.14
C ARG A 190 26.68 -9.87 7.69
N LYS A 191 26.31 -10.02 6.41
CA LYS A 191 25.14 -9.33 5.85
C LYS A 191 23.83 -9.78 6.46
N ILE A 192 23.65 -11.09 6.67
CA ILE A 192 22.39 -11.58 7.26
C ILE A 192 22.27 -11.18 8.74
N PHE A 193 23.35 -11.22 9.51
CA PHE A 193 23.34 -10.82 10.92
C PHE A 193 23.16 -9.31 11.11
N GLU A 194 23.83 -8.47 10.31
CA GLU A 194 23.63 -7.02 10.31
C GLU A 194 22.19 -6.65 9.92
N ALA A 195 21.58 -7.37 8.99
CA ALA A 195 20.18 -7.15 8.59
C ALA A 195 19.18 -7.41 9.74
N PHE A 196 19.53 -8.27 10.70
CA PHE A 196 18.78 -8.46 11.95
C PHE A 196 19.14 -7.44 13.05
N GLY A 197 20.10 -6.54 12.80
CA GLY A 197 20.59 -5.55 13.76
C GLY A 197 21.68 -6.08 14.71
N SER A 198 22.24 -7.26 14.45
CA SER A 198 23.26 -7.89 15.29
C SER A 198 24.67 -7.33 15.03
N THR A 199 25.50 -7.27 16.08
CA THR A 199 26.94 -7.07 15.97
C THR A 199 27.66 -8.40 15.75
N VAL A 200 28.68 -8.42 14.90
CA VAL A 200 29.40 -9.63 14.49
C VAL A 200 30.91 -9.46 14.68
N ASP A 201 31.49 -10.36 15.46
CA ASP A 201 32.93 -10.50 15.65
C ASP A 201 33.47 -11.77 14.98
N TRP A 202 34.65 -11.65 14.37
CA TRP A 202 35.37 -12.75 13.73
C TRP A 202 36.76 -12.92 14.36
N GLU A 203 37.02 -14.10 14.91
CA GLU A 203 38.33 -14.47 15.45
C GLU A 203 39.07 -15.38 14.47
N ASP A 204 40.10 -14.82 13.83
CA ASP A 204 40.80 -15.49 12.74
C ASP A 204 41.61 -16.72 13.19
N SER A 205 42.15 -16.70 14.41
CA SER A 205 43.00 -17.78 14.93
C SER A 205 42.22 -19.08 15.17
N SER A 206 40.98 -18.95 15.65
CA SER A 206 40.09 -20.09 15.95
C SER A 206 39.03 -20.31 14.88
N LYS A 207 38.93 -19.43 13.88
CA LYS A 207 37.89 -19.41 12.84
C LYS A 207 36.48 -19.39 13.45
N THR A 208 36.33 -18.60 14.51
CA THR A 208 35.10 -18.48 15.30
C THR A 208 34.37 -17.19 14.97
N ILE A 209 33.05 -17.29 14.88
CA ILE A 209 32.09 -16.23 14.64
C ILE A 209 31.31 -16.05 15.92
N THR A 210 31.24 -14.82 16.42
CA THR A 210 30.37 -14.46 17.55
C THR A 210 29.42 -13.36 17.08
N ALA A 211 28.13 -13.64 17.07
CA ALA A 211 27.09 -12.67 16.77
C ALA A 211 26.24 -12.39 18.01
N SER A 212 25.92 -11.13 18.26
CA SER A 212 25.16 -10.69 19.44
C SER A 212 24.08 -9.67 19.10
N LEU A 213 22.90 -9.81 19.73
CA LEU A 213 21.78 -8.88 19.63
C LEU A 213 20.94 -8.94 20.92
N GLY A 214 21.00 -7.88 21.73
CA GLY A 214 20.39 -7.90 23.07
C GLY A 214 20.97 -9.04 23.91
N ASP A 215 20.11 -9.91 24.43
CA ASP A 215 20.50 -11.10 25.21
C ASP A 215 20.81 -12.33 24.33
N ILE A 216 20.70 -12.22 23.01
CA ILE A 216 20.97 -13.33 22.09
C ILE A 216 22.46 -13.34 21.73
N VAL A 217 23.15 -14.45 22.01
CA VAL A 217 24.54 -14.70 21.62
C VAL A 217 24.63 -16.00 20.83
N ILE A 218 25.20 -15.91 19.64
CA ILE A 218 25.38 -17.03 18.71
C ILE A 218 26.88 -17.20 18.44
N ILE A 219 27.41 -18.38 18.72
CA ILE A 219 28.81 -18.73 18.47
C ILE A 219 28.86 -19.89 17.48
N MET A 220 29.58 -19.69 16.38
CA MET A 220 29.72 -20.68 15.32
C MET A 220 31.20 -20.80 14.93
N GLN A 221 31.64 -21.98 14.52
CA GLN A 221 33.01 -22.19 14.05
C GLN A 221 32.98 -22.78 12.64
N ILE A 222 33.88 -22.32 11.76
CA ILE A 222 33.98 -22.85 10.39
C ILE A 222 34.22 -24.36 10.43
N GLY A 223 33.44 -25.11 9.65
CA GLY A 223 33.51 -26.57 9.55
C GLY A 223 32.89 -27.33 10.73
N ASN A 224 32.42 -26.65 11.77
CA ASN A 224 31.78 -27.28 12.92
C ASN A 224 30.24 -27.18 12.79
N PRO A 225 29.52 -28.32 12.72
CA PRO A 225 28.06 -28.30 12.69
C PRO A 225 27.45 -28.01 14.07
N GLU A 226 28.19 -28.14 15.17
CA GLU A 226 27.71 -27.70 16.48
C GLU A 226 27.94 -26.20 16.66
N ILE A 227 26.85 -25.46 16.87
CA ILE A 227 26.86 -24.05 17.24
C ILE A 227 26.33 -23.86 18.65
N ILE A 228 26.58 -22.70 19.24
CA ILE A 228 26.02 -22.31 20.54
C ILE A 228 25.06 -21.14 20.31
N VAL A 229 23.83 -21.26 20.80
CA VAL A 229 22.83 -20.18 20.84
C VAL A 229 22.37 -20.03 22.28
N ASN A 230 22.67 -18.90 22.92
CA ASN A 230 22.34 -18.63 24.33
C ASN A 230 22.75 -19.77 25.27
N ASP A 231 24.02 -20.15 25.20
CA ASP A 231 24.66 -21.25 25.95
C ASP A 231 24.13 -22.67 25.66
N LYS A 232 23.22 -22.83 24.69
CA LYS A 232 22.73 -24.15 24.25
C LYS A 232 23.38 -24.58 22.96
N LYS A 233 23.80 -25.85 22.88
CA LYS A 233 24.29 -26.45 21.65
C LYS A 233 23.13 -26.73 20.68
N VAL A 234 23.29 -26.31 19.43
CA VAL A 234 22.40 -26.60 18.31
C VAL A 234 23.23 -27.23 17.20
N THR A 235 22.74 -28.32 16.60
CA THR A 235 23.42 -28.99 15.49
C THR A 235 22.83 -28.52 14.17
N LEU A 236 23.71 -28.07 13.27
CA LEU A 236 23.39 -27.67 11.91
C LEU A 236 23.43 -28.87 10.95
N ASP A 237 22.55 -28.86 9.96
CA ASP A 237 22.61 -29.84 8.87
C ASP A 237 23.81 -29.62 7.94
N VAL A 238 24.27 -28.37 7.83
CA VAL A 238 25.46 -27.99 7.06
C VAL A 238 26.28 -27.02 7.91
N PRO A 239 27.58 -27.29 8.14
CA PRO A 239 28.42 -26.41 8.94
C PRO A 239 28.68 -25.07 8.22
N PRO A 240 29.02 -23.98 8.96
CA PRO A 240 29.51 -22.75 8.35
C PRO A 240 30.75 -23.04 7.51
N MET A 241 30.86 -22.39 6.36
CA MET A 241 31.97 -22.62 5.43
C MET A 241 32.50 -21.30 4.86
N ILE A 242 33.72 -21.33 4.33
CA ILE A 242 34.27 -20.23 3.57
C ILE A 242 34.06 -20.53 2.08
N TYR A 243 33.44 -19.60 1.37
CA TYR A 243 33.22 -19.64 -0.07
C TYR A 243 33.50 -18.26 -0.66
N ASN A 244 34.35 -18.19 -1.69
CA ASN A 244 34.79 -16.93 -2.31
C ASN A 244 35.20 -15.85 -1.31
N ASP A 245 36.06 -16.21 -0.34
CA ASP A 245 36.55 -15.33 0.73
C ASP A 245 35.44 -14.69 1.59
N ARG A 246 34.27 -15.33 1.65
CA ARG A 246 33.19 -15.01 2.57
C ARG A 246 32.80 -16.21 3.39
N THR A 247 32.55 -15.97 4.67
CA THR A 247 31.92 -16.94 5.53
C THR A 247 30.44 -17.01 5.21
N LEU A 248 29.98 -18.19 4.80
CA LEU A 248 28.57 -18.48 4.58
C LEU A 248 28.02 -19.36 5.72
N VAL A 249 26.76 -19.10 6.07
CA VAL A 249 26.04 -19.80 7.14
C VAL A 249 24.65 -20.21 6.67
N PRO A 250 24.08 -21.33 7.18
CA PRO A 250 22.71 -21.72 6.84
C PRO A 250 21.71 -20.65 7.26
N VAL A 251 20.99 -20.08 6.29
CA VAL A 251 20.09 -18.94 6.52
C VAL A 251 19.00 -19.24 7.54
N ARG A 252 18.46 -20.47 7.51
CA ARG A 252 17.42 -20.93 8.43
C ARG A 252 17.91 -20.96 9.88
N ALA A 253 19.08 -21.52 10.12
CA ALA A 253 19.63 -21.62 11.47
C ALA A 253 19.90 -20.24 12.10
N VAL A 254 20.36 -19.29 11.28
CA VAL A 254 20.55 -17.90 11.72
C VAL A 254 19.22 -17.25 12.05
N ALA A 255 18.25 -17.32 11.14
CA ALA A 255 16.93 -16.71 11.32
C ALA A 255 16.16 -17.30 12.51
N GLU A 256 16.15 -18.63 12.67
CA GLU A 256 15.51 -19.32 13.80
C GLU A 256 16.15 -18.94 15.14
N SER A 257 17.46 -18.68 15.17
CA SER A 257 18.15 -18.19 16.37
C SER A 257 17.67 -16.79 16.81
N PHE A 258 17.06 -16.03 15.89
CA PHE A 258 16.40 -14.75 16.17
C PHE A 258 14.87 -14.85 16.27
N ASN A 259 14.34 -16.07 16.46
CA ASN A 259 12.90 -16.37 16.49
C ASN A 259 12.15 -15.95 15.22
N CYS A 260 12.78 -16.09 14.06
CA CYS A 260 12.16 -15.83 12.76
C CYS A 260 11.73 -17.14 12.08
N GLN A 261 10.63 -17.09 11.34
CA GLN A 261 10.19 -18.14 10.41
C GLN A 261 10.91 -18.00 9.07
N VAL A 262 11.19 -19.13 8.41
CA VAL A 262 11.88 -19.18 7.12
C VAL A 262 11.19 -20.11 6.13
N ASP A 263 10.69 -19.53 5.05
CA ASP A 263 10.04 -20.23 3.94
C ASP A 263 10.90 -20.24 2.68
N TRP A 264 10.78 -21.30 1.88
CA TRP A 264 11.44 -21.43 0.59
C TRP A 264 10.39 -21.45 -0.53
N VAL A 265 10.55 -20.57 -1.50
CA VAL A 265 9.68 -20.47 -2.68
C VAL A 265 10.43 -20.99 -3.89
N GLU A 266 10.15 -22.23 -4.26
CA GLU A 266 10.83 -22.95 -5.35
C GLU A 266 10.70 -22.21 -6.69
N SER A 267 9.50 -21.71 -7.01
CA SER A 267 9.21 -21.04 -8.30
C SER A 267 10.04 -19.78 -8.54
N THR A 268 10.55 -19.15 -7.48
CA THR A 268 11.36 -17.92 -7.57
C THR A 268 12.77 -18.09 -7.03
N ARG A 269 13.14 -19.31 -6.59
CA ARG A 269 14.37 -19.62 -5.84
C ARG A 269 14.62 -18.62 -4.69
N SER A 270 13.57 -18.33 -3.92
CA SER A 270 13.62 -17.31 -2.86
C SER A 270 13.52 -17.90 -1.47
N VAL A 271 14.36 -17.42 -0.55
CA VAL A 271 14.22 -17.58 0.89
C VAL A 271 13.45 -16.38 1.44
N ILE A 272 12.33 -16.62 2.10
CA ILE A 272 11.53 -15.59 2.77
C ILE A 272 11.72 -15.75 4.27
N ILE A 273 12.10 -14.67 4.95
CA ILE A 273 12.32 -14.64 6.40
C ILE A 273 11.37 -13.62 7.03
N THR A 274 10.64 -14.05 8.06
CA THR A 274 9.66 -13.24 8.78
C THR A 274 9.87 -13.36 10.28
N LYS A 275 9.88 -12.23 11.00
CA LYS A 275 9.93 -12.23 12.46
C LYS A 275 8.53 -12.05 13.03
N GLU A 276 8.00 -13.05 13.73
CA GLU A 276 6.78 -12.87 14.52
C GLU A 276 7.11 -12.08 15.80
N GLU A 277 6.49 -10.91 16.00
CA GLU A 277 6.52 -10.24 17.30
C GLU A 277 5.68 -11.05 18.30
N ASN A 278 6.34 -11.74 19.23
CA ASN A 278 5.67 -12.70 20.11
C ASN A 278 4.95 -12.02 21.30
N LYS A 279 3.63 -12.22 21.34
CA LYS A 279 2.61 -11.85 22.34
C LYS A 279 2.74 -12.53 23.74
N ALA A 280 3.95 -12.77 24.25
CA ALA A 280 4.15 -13.64 25.43
C ALA A 280 4.75 -12.95 26.67
N GLU A 281 4.07 -11.94 27.23
CA GLU A 281 4.14 -11.59 28.66
C GLU A 281 2.75 -11.18 29.23
N ILE A 282 1.66 -11.87 28.87
CA ILE A 282 0.43 -11.91 29.73
C ILE A 282 -0.20 -13.30 29.64
N LYS A 283 0.30 -14.28 30.41
CA LYS A 283 -0.48 -15.46 30.82
C LYS A 283 0.00 -15.98 32.19
N ALA A 284 -0.34 -15.26 33.25
CA ALA A 284 -0.53 -15.85 34.57
C ALA A 284 -1.50 -14.97 35.38
N GLU A 285 -2.79 -15.34 35.33
CA GLU A 285 -3.73 -15.42 36.47
C GLU A 285 -5.18 -15.28 35.97
N ASN A 286 -5.76 -16.43 35.61
CA ASN A 286 -7.21 -16.59 35.56
C ASN A 286 -7.67 -17.14 36.92
N ASN A 287 -8.43 -16.34 37.68
CA ASN A 287 -9.78 -16.69 38.16
C ASN A 287 -10.20 -15.78 39.34
N VAL A 288 -11.01 -14.73 39.08
CA VAL A 288 -12.18 -14.38 39.92
C VAL A 288 -13.25 -13.71 39.05
N THR A 289 -14.48 -14.13 39.31
CA THR A 289 -15.78 -13.83 38.70
C THR A 289 -16.33 -12.40 38.99
N THR A 290 -17.17 -11.92 38.06
CA THR A 290 -18.34 -11.01 38.22
C THR A 290 -18.19 -9.54 38.66
N ASN A 291 -18.67 -8.65 37.77
CA ASN A 291 -19.44 -7.40 37.95
C ASN A 291 -18.80 -6.10 38.51
N LYS A 292 -18.66 -5.13 37.58
CA LYS A 292 -18.99 -3.67 37.65
C LYS A 292 -18.56 -2.81 38.87
N LYS A 293 -17.65 -1.84 38.68
CA LYS A 293 -17.88 -0.39 38.42
C LYS A 293 -16.55 0.42 38.44
N ALA A 294 -16.57 1.61 37.85
CA ALA A 294 -15.45 2.37 37.29
C ALA A 294 -14.61 3.26 38.25
N ARG A 295 -13.44 3.67 37.71
CA ARG A 295 -12.55 4.83 38.00
C ARG A 295 -11.47 4.68 39.09
N ASN A 296 -10.18 4.88 38.75
CA ASN A 296 -9.44 6.18 38.83
C ASN A 296 -7.93 6.04 38.39
N PRO A 297 -7.05 7.07 38.37
CA PRO A 297 -6.63 7.84 37.18
C PRO A 297 -5.09 7.93 37.02
N GLN A 298 -4.46 7.28 36.04
CA GLN A 298 -3.10 7.67 35.64
C GLN A 298 -2.88 7.71 34.13
N ASN A 299 -3.56 6.89 33.32
CA ASN A 299 -3.14 6.68 31.91
C ASN A 299 -4.28 6.78 30.87
N GLY A 300 -5.09 7.85 30.91
CA GLY A 300 -5.81 8.32 29.71
C GLY A 300 -6.91 7.44 29.08
N LEU A 301 -7.31 6.31 29.67
CA LEU A 301 -8.40 5.47 29.14
C LEU A 301 -9.74 5.79 29.83
N LEU A 302 -10.74 6.17 29.02
CA LEU A 302 -12.12 6.39 29.46
C LEU A 302 -12.85 5.05 29.56
N TYR A 303 -13.36 4.74 30.76
CA TYR A 303 -14.12 3.52 31.06
C TYR A 303 -15.60 3.60 30.61
N GLY A 304 -16.05 2.59 29.87
CA GLY A 304 -17.05 1.61 30.31
C GLY A 304 -18.48 1.73 29.76
N TYR A 305 -18.91 0.75 28.96
CA TYR A 305 -20.17 -0.03 28.91
C TYR A 305 -20.18 -0.91 27.63
N SER A 306 -21.18 -1.78 27.41
CA SER A 306 -21.20 -2.80 26.34
C SER A 306 -21.03 -2.33 24.87
N ASP A 307 -20.95 -1.02 24.62
CA ASP A 307 -20.69 -0.33 23.33
C ASP A 307 -19.21 0.10 23.13
N ASP A 308 -18.31 -0.27 24.06
CA ASP A 308 -16.91 0.19 24.12
C ASP A 308 -16.09 -0.14 22.85
N ARG A 309 -16.21 -1.35 22.30
CA ARG A 309 -15.42 -1.77 21.12
C ARG A 309 -15.76 -0.95 19.89
N ILE A 310 -17.00 -0.47 19.79
CA ILE A 310 -17.41 0.28 18.62
C ILE A 310 -16.94 1.74 18.68
N ALA A 311 -16.93 2.34 19.88
CA ALA A 311 -16.29 3.64 20.10
C ALA A 311 -14.76 3.57 19.91
N GLU A 312 -14.14 2.45 20.26
CA GLU A 312 -12.71 2.18 20.03
C GLU A 312 -12.39 2.09 18.55
N ILE A 313 -13.13 1.26 17.78
CA ILE A 313 -13.00 1.19 16.31
C ILE A 313 -13.21 2.56 15.66
N GLN A 314 -14.20 3.33 16.13
CA GLN A 314 -14.43 4.68 15.61
C GLN A 314 -13.27 5.62 15.91
N PHE A 315 -12.71 5.58 17.12
CA PHE A 315 -11.54 6.37 17.49
C PHE A 315 -10.32 5.97 16.67
N GLU A 316 -10.06 4.68 16.52
CA GLU A 316 -8.95 4.14 15.72
C GLU A 316 -9.11 4.49 14.25
N ALA A 317 -10.30 4.35 13.67
CA ALA A 317 -10.59 4.74 12.29
C ALA A 317 -10.42 6.23 12.07
N ARG A 318 -10.88 7.05 13.03
CA ARG A 318 -10.72 8.50 13.03
C ARG A 318 -9.26 8.90 13.10
N TYR A 319 -8.51 8.30 14.02
CA TYR A 319 -7.08 8.52 14.16
C TYR A 319 -6.34 8.09 12.88
N LEU A 320 -6.59 6.88 12.38
CA LEU A 320 -5.96 6.37 11.17
C LEU A 320 -6.30 7.23 9.95
N PHE A 321 -7.56 7.68 9.82
CA PHE A 321 -7.98 8.65 8.82
C PHE A 321 -7.18 9.95 8.92
N GLU A 322 -7.25 10.65 10.04
CA GLU A 322 -6.68 12.00 10.17
C GLU A 322 -5.14 11.98 10.12
N GLN A 323 -4.52 10.93 10.68
CA GLN A 323 -3.06 10.88 10.88
C GLN A 323 -2.30 10.23 9.73
N LYS A 324 -2.94 9.36 8.93
CA LYS A 324 -2.23 8.50 7.97
C LYS A 324 -2.92 8.44 6.61
N ILE A 325 -4.18 8.04 6.60
CA ILE A 325 -4.91 7.77 5.35
C ILE A 325 -5.29 9.04 4.62
N LEU A 326 -5.77 10.07 5.31
CA LEU A 326 -6.16 11.33 4.68
C LEU A 326 -4.98 12.00 3.96
N PRO A 327 -3.79 12.18 4.56
CA PRO A 327 -2.65 12.71 3.84
C PRO A 327 -2.27 11.83 2.65
N GLU A 328 -2.04 10.54 2.88
CA GLU A 328 -1.54 9.63 1.85
C GLU A 328 -2.48 9.54 0.64
N ILE A 329 -3.79 9.38 0.88
CA ILE A 329 -4.78 9.28 -0.19
C ILE A 329 -4.99 10.64 -0.88
N LEU A 330 -5.02 11.75 -0.15
CA LEU A 330 -5.15 13.07 -0.79
C LEU A 330 -3.90 13.40 -1.63
N TYR A 331 -2.68 13.08 -1.17
CA TYR A 331 -1.44 13.37 -1.92
C TYR A 331 -1.25 12.43 -3.12
N GLN A 332 -1.52 11.13 -2.98
CA GLN A 332 -1.18 10.13 -4.00
C GLN A 332 -2.32 9.85 -4.97
N ILE A 333 -3.57 9.83 -4.50
CA ILE A 333 -4.72 9.36 -5.29
C ILE A 333 -5.50 10.53 -5.86
N TYR A 334 -5.90 11.47 -4.99
CA TYR A 334 -6.82 12.55 -5.36
C TYR A 334 -6.14 13.89 -5.60
N GLY A 335 -4.80 13.97 -5.55
CA GLY A 335 -4.08 15.23 -5.48
C GLY A 335 -4.44 16.23 -6.59
N ASN A 336 -4.40 15.77 -7.84
CA ASN A 336 -4.77 16.58 -9.00
C ASN A 336 -6.26 16.98 -8.99
N LYS A 337 -7.15 16.06 -8.60
CA LYS A 337 -8.59 16.31 -8.52
C LYS A 337 -8.95 17.31 -7.43
N ILE A 338 -8.30 17.23 -6.26
CA ILE A 338 -8.48 18.19 -5.16
C ILE A 338 -8.03 19.57 -5.60
N ILE A 339 -6.88 19.67 -6.28
CA ILE A 339 -6.39 20.93 -6.85
C ILE A 339 -7.40 21.48 -7.85
N GLU A 340 -7.97 20.63 -8.72
CA GLU A 340 -9.04 21.03 -9.62
C GLU A 340 -10.27 21.53 -8.86
N TYR A 341 -10.77 20.77 -7.88
CA TYR A 341 -11.94 21.15 -7.09
C TYR A 341 -11.72 22.48 -6.35
N LEU A 342 -10.50 22.72 -5.84
CA LEU A 342 -10.11 24.00 -5.25
C LEU A 342 -10.12 25.13 -6.28
N LYS A 343 -9.61 24.90 -7.50
CA LYS A 343 -9.59 25.87 -8.59
C LYS A 343 -11.00 26.20 -9.11
N THR A 344 -11.87 25.20 -9.20
CA THR A 344 -13.22 25.33 -9.76
C THR A 344 -14.28 25.59 -8.69
N ASN A 345 -13.89 25.70 -7.42
CA ASN A 345 -14.80 25.86 -6.29
C ASN A 345 -15.86 24.73 -6.19
N ASN A 346 -15.47 23.48 -6.49
CA ASN A 346 -16.37 22.33 -6.52
C ASN A 346 -16.49 21.68 -5.13
N ILE A 347 -17.36 22.29 -4.29
CA ILE A 347 -17.59 21.88 -2.90
C ILE A 347 -18.18 20.47 -2.80
N ASP A 348 -19.11 20.12 -3.69
CA ASP A 348 -19.78 18.81 -3.65
C ASP A 348 -18.80 17.66 -3.87
N MET A 349 -17.90 17.80 -4.85
CA MET A 349 -16.88 16.80 -5.12
C MET A 349 -15.81 16.76 -4.02
N MET A 350 -15.45 17.91 -3.44
CA MET A 350 -14.56 17.95 -2.28
C MET A 350 -15.14 17.16 -1.10
N LYS A 351 -16.39 17.47 -0.76
CA LYS A 351 -17.13 16.84 0.34
C LYS A 351 -17.23 15.33 0.16
N ALA A 352 -17.64 14.89 -1.02
CA ALA A 352 -17.82 13.48 -1.27
C ALA A 352 -16.50 12.71 -1.37
N THR A 353 -15.41 13.33 -1.86
CA THR A 353 -14.06 12.74 -1.79
C THR A 353 -13.65 12.45 -0.35
N ILE A 354 -13.87 13.41 0.56
CA ILE A 354 -13.53 13.25 1.98
C ILE A 354 -14.33 12.12 2.62
N LEU A 355 -15.63 12.02 2.33
CA LEU A 355 -16.49 10.94 2.83
C LEU A 355 -16.00 9.56 2.35
N SER A 356 -15.63 9.43 1.08
CA SER A 356 -15.10 8.17 0.54
C SER A 356 -13.79 7.75 1.21
N ILE A 357 -12.87 8.69 1.48
CA ILE A 357 -11.62 8.40 2.19
C ILE A 357 -11.90 7.94 3.63
N TRP A 358 -12.90 8.56 4.27
CA TRP A 358 -13.33 8.18 5.62
C TRP A 358 -13.88 6.76 5.66
N GLU A 359 -14.74 6.43 4.71
CA GLU A 359 -15.33 5.10 4.59
C GLU A 359 -14.25 4.05 4.39
N TYR A 360 -13.26 4.32 3.55
CA TYR A 360 -12.10 3.46 3.34
C TYR A 360 -11.29 3.23 4.63
N ALA A 361 -11.00 4.29 5.40
CA ALA A 361 -10.30 4.16 6.68
C ALA A 361 -11.06 3.29 7.68
N THR A 362 -12.38 3.47 7.75
CA THR A 362 -13.26 2.72 8.65
C THR A 362 -13.27 1.23 8.30
N LEU A 363 -13.39 0.89 7.01
CA LEU A 363 -13.35 -0.49 6.54
C LEU A 363 -12.04 -1.18 6.92
N ASN A 364 -10.91 -0.50 6.74
CA ASN A 364 -9.60 -1.05 7.08
C ASN A 364 -9.47 -1.38 8.57
N VAL A 365 -9.96 -0.50 9.46
CA VAL A 365 -9.93 -0.76 10.90
C VAL A 365 -10.82 -1.94 11.28
N ILE A 366 -12.01 -2.06 10.70
CA ILE A 366 -12.92 -3.20 10.95
C ILE A 366 -12.25 -4.52 10.53
N VAL A 367 -11.64 -4.57 9.35
CA VAL A 367 -10.94 -5.76 8.86
C VAL A 367 -9.76 -6.09 9.77
N HIS A 368 -8.94 -5.09 10.10
CA HIS A 368 -7.77 -5.26 10.97
C HIS A 368 -8.15 -5.80 12.36
N ASP A 369 -9.16 -5.21 12.99
CA ASP A 369 -9.69 -5.66 14.28
C ASP A 369 -10.25 -7.09 14.20
N ALA A 370 -10.97 -7.43 13.12
CA ALA A 370 -11.49 -8.79 12.92
C ALA A 370 -10.39 -9.83 12.73
N VAL A 371 -9.30 -9.49 12.03
CA VAL A 371 -8.11 -10.33 11.88
C VAL A 371 -7.42 -10.51 13.24
N LEU A 372 -7.21 -9.42 13.99
CA LEU A 372 -6.57 -9.48 15.32
C LEU A 372 -7.33 -10.36 16.31
N ASN A 373 -8.66 -10.39 16.21
CA ASN A 373 -9.53 -11.19 17.05
C ASN A 373 -9.80 -12.61 16.49
N GLY A 374 -9.19 -12.97 15.35
CA GLY A 374 -9.32 -14.28 14.73
C GLY A 374 -10.71 -14.60 14.16
N GLU A 375 -11.53 -13.56 13.93
CA GLU A 375 -12.85 -13.69 13.32
C GLU A 375 -12.75 -13.86 11.81
N ILE A 376 -11.72 -13.26 11.21
CA ILE A 376 -11.27 -13.52 9.86
C ILE A 376 -9.93 -14.26 9.95
N THR A 377 -9.84 -15.39 9.28
CA THR A 377 -8.63 -16.24 9.25
C THR A 377 -8.04 -16.36 7.85
N ASP A 378 -8.82 -16.05 6.81
CA ASP A 378 -8.38 -16.00 5.42
C ASP A 378 -8.54 -14.58 4.89
N ILE A 379 -7.41 -13.89 4.78
CA ILE A 379 -7.31 -12.52 4.26
C ILE A 379 -6.98 -12.48 2.76
N SER A 380 -6.88 -13.64 2.11
CA SER A 380 -6.55 -13.71 0.68
C SER A 380 -7.74 -13.44 -0.24
N ASP A 381 -8.96 -13.51 0.30
CA ASP A 381 -10.21 -13.25 -0.43
C ASP A 381 -10.75 -11.86 -0.08
N GLU A 382 -10.29 -10.84 -0.81
CA GLU A 382 -10.67 -9.44 -0.61
C GLU A 382 -12.19 -9.20 -0.71
N ASN A 383 -12.89 -9.96 -1.55
CA ASN A 383 -14.34 -9.85 -1.67
C ASN A 383 -15.04 -10.33 -0.41
N LYS A 384 -14.58 -11.43 0.20
CA LYS A 384 -15.08 -11.89 1.50
C LYS A 384 -14.69 -10.96 2.63
N LEU A 385 -13.48 -10.36 2.59
CA LEU A 385 -13.08 -9.35 3.56
C LEU A 385 -13.99 -8.13 3.52
N MET A 386 -14.26 -7.63 2.31
CA MET A 386 -15.15 -6.51 2.08
C MET A 386 -16.58 -6.88 2.51
N GLU A 387 -17.11 -8.03 2.07
CA GLU A 387 -18.44 -8.50 2.47
C GLU A 387 -18.56 -8.65 3.99
N PHE A 388 -17.54 -9.19 4.66
CA PHE A 388 -17.48 -9.28 6.12
C PHE A 388 -17.51 -7.89 6.76
N ALA A 389 -16.66 -6.97 6.30
CA ALA A 389 -16.57 -5.63 6.84
C ALA A 389 -17.87 -4.85 6.65
N LEU A 390 -18.52 -5.00 5.48
CA LEU A 390 -19.84 -4.43 5.17
C LEU A 390 -20.94 -5.01 6.08
N ASN A 391 -20.94 -6.32 6.33
CA ASN A 391 -21.94 -6.99 7.19
C ASN A 391 -21.74 -6.69 8.68
N ARG A 392 -20.51 -6.41 9.09
CA ARG A 392 -20.17 -5.88 10.43
C ARG A 392 -20.34 -4.38 10.55
N ARG A 393 -21.13 -3.74 9.68
CA ARG A 393 -21.63 -2.37 9.85
C ARG A 393 -23.00 -2.34 10.56
N PRO A 394 -23.15 -2.60 11.88
CA PRO A 394 -24.32 -2.12 12.61
C PRO A 394 -24.21 -0.61 12.94
N MET A 395 -23.09 0.02 12.59
CA MET A 395 -22.76 1.40 12.90
C MET A 395 -22.72 2.24 11.63
N TYR A 396 -23.39 3.40 11.66
CA TYR A 396 -23.21 4.42 10.64
C TYR A 396 -21.70 4.71 10.54
N PRO A 397 -21.04 4.54 9.37
CA PRO A 397 -19.79 5.26 9.14
C PRO A 397 -20.07 6.75 9.36
N LEU A 398 -19.05 7.60 9.60
CA LEU A 398 -19.32 9.03 9.65
C LEU A 398 -19.87 9.47 8.29
N GLY A 399 -21.20 9.48 8.15
CA GLY A 399 -21.89 9.87 6.94
C GLY A 399 -21.90 11.37 6.81
N ASP A 400 -22.62 11.85 5.81
CA ASP A 400 -22.77 13.28 5.56
C ASP A 400 -23.16 14.06 6.83
N GLU A 401 -23.93 13.43 7.71
CA GLU A 401 -24.35 13.98 8.99
C GLU A 401 -23.22 14.34 9.96
N HIS A 402 -21.97 13.96 9.71
CA HIS A 402 -20.81 14.27 10.55
C HIS A 402 -19.94 15.40 9.98
N ILE A 403 -20.13 15.75 8.71
CA ILE A 403 -19.59 16.97 8.12
C ILE A 403 -20.57 18.09 8.44
N GLU A 404 -20.12 19.09 9.20
CA GLU A 404 -20.95 20.24 9.53
C GLU A 404 -20.97 21.25 8.38
N ASP A 405 -19.82 21.50 7.79
CA ASP A 405 -19.65 22.46 6.70
C ASP A 405 -18.45 22.09 5.82
N VAL A 406 -18.55 22.37 4.53
CA VAL A 406 -17.42 22.36 3.60
C VAL A 406 -17.48 23.65 2.81
N SER A 407 -16.38 24.38 2.83
CA SER A 407 -16.26 25.66 2.13
C SER A 407 -14.90 25.75 1.47
N ILE A 408 -14.80 26.52 0.40
CA ILE A 408 -13.52 26.88 -0.21
C ILE A 408 -13.36 28.38 -0.05
N GLU A 409 -12.38 28.75 0.76
CA GLU A 409 -12.04 30.13 1.11
C GLU A 409 -10.78 30.57 0.37
N LYS A 410 -10.39 31.83 0.54
CA LYS A 410 -9.12 32.35 0.02
C LYS A 410 -8.21 32.77 1.17
N LEU A 411 -6.96 32.34 1.07
CA LEU A 411 -5.85 32.82 1.87
C LEU A 411 -5.49 34.26 1.47
N ASP A 412 -4.65 34.93 2.28
CA ASP A 412 -4.30 36.34 2.10
C ASP A 412 -3.58 36.59 0.76
N ASN A 413 -2.83 35.59 0.29
CA ASN A 413 -2.16 35.59 -1.01
C ASN A 413 -3.08 35.22 -2.19
N GLY A 414 -4.37 35.00 -1.94
CA GLY A 414 -5.39 34.62 -2.93
C GLY A 414 -5.49 33.12 -3.21
N THR A 415 -4.64 32.30 -2.59
CA THR A 415 -4.64 30.83 -2.78
C THR A 415 -5.93 30.22 -2.21
N PRO A 416 -6.62 29.35 -2.95
CA PRO A 416 -7.82 28.69 -2.44
C PRO A 416 -7.47 27.67 -1.33
N VAL A 417 -8.30 27.60 -0.30
CA VAL A 417 -8.21 26.62 0.79
C VAL A 417 -9.58 26.02 1.06
N ALA A 418 -9.68 24.70 0.97
CA ALA A 418 -10.86 23.98 1.43
C ALA A 418 -10.82 23.89 2.95
N ILE A 419 -11.90 24.29 3.59
CA ILE A 419 -12.12 24.18 5.02
C ILE A 419 -13.28 23.21 5.24
N VAL A 420 -12.99 22.15 5.97
CA VAL A 420 -13.95 21.10 6.30
C VAL A 420 -14.16 21.16 7.79
N LYS A 421 -15.36 21.53 8.20
CA LYS A 421 -15.77 21.53 9.60
C LYS A 421 -16.45 20.20 9.91
N LEU A 422 -15.96 19.54 10.94
CA LEU A 422 -16.54 18.29 11.42
C LEU A 422 -17.42 18.61 12.63
N LYS A 423 -18.58 17.96 12.74
CA LYS A 423 -19.45 18.17 13.90
C LYS A 423 -18.71 17.77 15.18
N ASP A 424 -18.88 18.57 16.22
CA ASP A 424 -18.45 18.21 17.58
C ASP A 424 -19.42 17.15 18.11
N THR A 425 -19.26 15.92 17.62
CA THR A 425 -19.81 14.76 18.28
C THR A 425 -18.96 14.56 19.52
N ASN A 426 -19.54 14.56 20.72
CA ASN A 426 -18.87 14.32 22.02
C ASN A 426 -18.14 12.95 22.13
N TRP A 427 -17.90 12.30 21.00
CA TRP A 427 -17.23 11.04 20.79
C TRP A 427 -15.92 11.37 20.08
N THR A 428 -14.80 11.33 20.82
CA THR A 428 -13.49 10.85 20.35
C THR A 428 -12.93 11.38 19.01
N ALA A 429 -13.42 12.50 18.50
CA ALA A 429 -12.88 13.20 17.36
C ALA A 429 -11.73 14.11 17.81
N ILE A 430 -10.52 13.92 17.26
CA ILE A 430 -9.43 14.84 17.56
C ILE A 430 -9.62 16.10 16.71
N SER A 431 -9.86 16.04 15.40
CA SER A 431 -9.99 17.25 14.57
C SER A 431 -11.40 17.88 14.53
N THR A 432 -11.52 19.19 14.77
CA THR A 432 -12.73 19.99 14.52
C THR A 432 -12.73 20.65 13.14
N TYR A 433 -11.55 20.98 12.62
CA TYR A 433 -11.37 21.48 11.25
C TYR A 433 -10.25 20.73 10.53
N ILE A 434 -10.44 20.55 9.23
CA ILE A 434 -9.40 20.12 8.28
C ILE A 434 -9.27 21.25 7.24
N GLY A 435 -8.04 21.67 6.98
CA GLY A 435 -7.70 22.67 5.97
C GLY A 435 -6.86 22.01 4.88
N ILE A 436 -7.28 22.13 3.62
CA ILE A 436 -6.57 21.58 2.46
C ILE A 436 -6.34 22.69 1.46
N THR A 437 -5.08 22.95 1.13
CA THR A 437 -4.70 23.94 0.11
C THR A 437 -3.62 23.38 -0.78
N TYR A 438 -3.27 24.10 -1.85
CA TYR A 438 -2.12 23.78 -2.67
C TYR A 438 -1.31 25.04 -2.93
N GLU A 439 0.00 24.93 -2.78
CA GLU A 439 0.92 26.01 -3.04
C GLU A 439 2.16 25.45 -3.74
N ASN A 440 2.63 26.12 -4.81
CA ASN A 440 3.77 25.66 -5.61
C ASN A 440 3.62 24.20 -6.08
N ASP A 441 2.42 23.84 -6.56
CA ASP A 441 2.03 22.49 -7.00
C ASP A 441 2.19 21.39 -5.93
N LYS A 442 2.25 21.78 -4.65
CA LYS A 442 2.22 20.86 -3.52
C LYS A 442 0.96 21.06 -2.71
N LEU A 443 0.22 19.97 -2.49
CA LEU A 443 -0.84 19.96 -1.48
C LEU A 443 -0.24 20.28 -0.10
N ARG A 444 -1.05 20.88 0.76
CA ARG A 444 -0.74 21.12 2.17
C ARG A 444 -2.01 20.87 2.98
N ILE A 445 -1.85 20.16 4.09
CA ILE A 445 -2.97 19.75 4.95
C ILE A 445 -2.70 20.25 6.37
N PHE A 446 -3.76 20.77 6.99
CA PHE A 446 -3.76 21.28 8.34
C PHE A 446 -4.95 20.74 9.10
N THR A 447 -4.81 20.57 10.41
CA THR A 447 -5.91 20.16 11.30
C THR A 447 -5.98 21.08 12.50
N LEU A 448 -7.20 21.29 13.01
CA LEU A 448 -7.42 21.90 14.32
C LEU A 448 -7.96 20.86 15.26
N GLU A 449 -7.20 20.54 16.29
CA GLU A 449 -7.38 19.32 17.06
C GLU A 449 -7.72 19.58 18.54
N LYS A 450 -8.88 19.11 18.98
CA LYS A 450 -9.34 19.12 20.37
C LYS A 450 -8.45 18.22 21.22
N SER A 451 -7.87 18.77 22.29
CA SER A 451 -7.05 18.04 23.24
C SER A 451 -7.87 16.96 23.98
N ALA A 452 -7.36 15.74 24.03
CA ALA A 452 -7.96 14.66 24.81
C ALA A 452 -7.70 14.85 26.34
N GLY A 453 -8.59 15.56 27.03
CA GLY A 453 -8.78 15.49 28.50
C GLY A 453 -8.19 16.60 29.41
N PHE A 454 -8.90 16.80 30.54
CA PHE A 454 -8.55 17.43 31.84
C PHE A 454 -8.80 18.92 32.15
N THR A 455 -9.29 19.72 31.21
CA THR A 455 -9.69 21.12 31.50
C THR A 455 -11.20 21.31 31.32
N GLU A 456 -11.82 22.20 32.12
CA GLU A 456 -13.24 22.55 31.95
C GLU A 456 -13.52 23.14 30.55
N GLU A 457 -12.50 23.74 29.93
CA GLU A 457 -12.52 24.23 28.56
C GLU A 457 -11.49 23.48 27.70
N PRO A 458 -11.88 22.86 26.57
CA PRO A 458 -10.95 22.15 25.70
C PRO A 458 -9.94 23.10 25.03
N ILE A 459 -8.68 22.66 24.94
CA ILE A 459 -7.65 23.35 24.15
C ILE A 459 -7.68 22.80 22.73
N TYR A 460 -7.50 23.67 21.73
CA TYR A 460 -7.46 23.28 20.33
C TYR A 460 -6.08 23.54 19.75
N MET A 461 -5.53 22.51 19.10
CA MET A 461 -4.15 22.42 18.65
C MET A 461 -4.10 22.53 17.13
N PHE A 462 -3.49 23.60 16.63
CA PHE A 462 -3.22 23.76 15.21
C PHE A 462 -2.02 22.90 14.81
N CYS A 463 -2.23 22.04 13.83
CA CYS A 463 -1.25 21.06 13.39
C CYS A 463 -1.06 21.15 11.88
N PHE A 464 0.19 20.93 11.43
CA PHE A 464 0.47 20.65 10.02
C PHE A 464 0.60 19.15 9.82
N VAL A 465 0.15 18.69 8.66
CA VAL A 465 0.19 17.27 8.28
C VAL A 465 0.96 17.14 6.96
N SER A 466 2.05 16.38 7.01
CA SER A 466 2.86 16.01 5.85
C SER A 466 2.55 14.57 5.43
N ASP A 467 3.22 14.10 4.37
CA ASP A 467 3.13 12.74 3.87
C ASP A 467 3.68 11.67 4.84
N THR A 468 4.58 12.06 5.74
CA THR A 468 5.36 11.14 6.59
C THR A 468 5.35 11.51 8.07
N SER A 469 4.89 12.71 8.41
CA SER A 469 4.92 13.21 9.78
C SER A 469 3.80 14.23 10.06
N ARG A 470 3.51 14.38 11.35
CA ARG A 470 2.66 15.44 11.87
C ARG A 470 3.43 16.27 12.89
N GLY A 471 3.24 17.58 12.84
CA GLY A 471 3.78 18.47 13.86
C GLY A 471 2.71 19.35 14.49
N PHE A 472 2.82 19.54 15.79
CA PHE A 472 2.09 20.55 16.54
C PHE A 472 2.76 21.90 16.37
N ILE A 473 1.99 22.93 16.02
CA ILE A 473 2.50 24.29 15.85
C ILE A 473 2.19 25.11 17.10
N THR A 474 0.90 25.29 17.40
CA THR A 474 0.43 26.16 18.49
C THR A 474 -1.01 25.84 18.86
N SER A 475 -1.46 26.30 20.03
CA SER A 475 -2.89 26.32 20.36
C SER A 475 -3.57 27.56 19.81
N ILE A 476 -4.79 27.42 19.28
CA ILE A 476 -5.64 28.52 18.79
C ILE A 476 -7.09 28.33 19.25
N PRO A 477 -7.94 29.37 19.21
CA PRO A 477 -9.38 29.21 19.44
C PRO A 477 -10.05 28.30 18.40
N ASN A 478 -11.12 27.60 18.79
CA ASN A 478 -11.92 26.76 17.89
C ASN A 478 -12.85 27.58 17.00
N SER A 479 -12.30 28.31 16.04
CA SER A 479 -13.08 29.03 15.04
C SER A 479 -12.46 28.87 13.65
N LYS A 480 -13.32 28.89 12.63
CA LYS A 480 -12.90 28.87 11.22
C LYS A 480 -11.96 30.04 10.90
N GLU A 481 -12.25 31.23 11.43
CA GLU A 481 -11.45 32.43 11.20
C GLU A 481 -10.03 32.32 11.77
N GLU A 482 -9.88 31.88 13.03
CA GLU A 482 -8.56 31.69 13.64
C GLU A 482 -7.80 30.54 12.99
N PHE A 483 -8.50 29.49 12.52
CA PHE A 483 -7.88 28.39 11.77
C PHE A 483 -7.31 28.87 10.43
N ILE A 484 -8.08 29.63 9.64
CA ILE A 484 -7.59 30.20 8.36
C ILE A 484 -6.41 31.15 8.60
N LYS A 485 -6.48 31.98 9.66
CA LYS A 485 -5.39 32.88 10.04
C LYS A 485 -4.11 32.12 10.41
N ALA A 486 -4.22 31.00 11.12
CA ALA A 486 -3.08 30.14 11.44
C ALA A 486 -2.49 29.49 10.17
N ILE A 487 -3.33 29.05 9.23
CA ILE A 487 -2.89 28.54 7.92
C ILE A 487 -2.12 29.64 7.15
N ASN A 488 -2.66 30.86 7.09
CA ASN A 488 -1.99 32.02 6.48
C ASN A 488 -0.60 32.27 7.09
N MET A 489 -0.50 32.24 8.43
CA MET A 489 0.79 32.42 9.12
C MET A 489 1.80 31.33 8.77
N GLN A 490 1.35 30.07 8.70
CA GLN A 490 2.22 28.92 8.43
C GLN A 490 2.67 28.80 6.97
N ILE A 491 1.91 29.38 6.03
CA ILE A 491 2.26 29.40 4.61
C ILE A 491 3.22 30.56 4.31
N ASN A 492 3.03 31.71 4.96
CA ASN A 492 3.83 32.91 4.73
C ASN A 492 5.13 32.97 5.56
N GLY A 493 5.23 32.20 6.65
CA GLY A 493 6.41 32.08 7.51
C GLY A 493 7.26 30.87 7.16
#